data_AF-A0A9P0KI37-F1
#
_entry.id   AF-A0A9P0KI37-F1
#
_cell.length_a   1.000
_cell.length_b   1.000
_cell.length_c   1.000
_cell.angle_alpha   90.00
_cell.angle_beta   90.00
_cell.angle_gamma   90.00
#
_symmetry.space_group_name_H-M   'P 1'
#
loop_
_entity.id
_entity.type
_entity.pdbx_description
1 polymer ?
#
loop_
_entity_poly.entity_id
_entity_poly.type
_entity_poly.pdbx_seq_one_letter_code
_entity_poly.pdbx_strand_id
1 'polypeptide(L)'
;MLIGRQFEKHWNFPHCIGAMDGKHIVIQASNNTGSDFFNYKGDFSIVLLALVHANYKFTAIDAPMANLLPLRNVGRRPTGDAN
;
A
#
# COMPACT_ATOMS: atom_id res chain seq x y z
N MET A 1 24.57 -14.30 8.68
CA MET A 1 24.38 -12.84 8.77
C MET A 1 22.94 -12.60 9.18
N LEU A 2 22.68 -12.33 10.47
CA LEU A 2 21.33 -12.17 11.01
C LEU A 2 20.88 -10.72 10.79
N ILE A 3 19.66 -10.49 10.31
CA ILE A 3 19.08 -9.16 10.05
C ILE A 3 19.26 -8.23 11.27
N GLY A 4 19.06 -8.76 12.49
CA GLY A 4 19.23 -8.00 13.72
C GLY A 4 20.65 -7.50 14.01
N ARG A 5 21.69 -8.25 13.66
CA ARG A 5 23.08 -7.74 13.81
C ARG A 5 23.35 -6.54 12.90
N GLN A 6 22.71 -6.52 11.74
CA GLN A 6 22.85 -5.38 10.81
C GLN A 6 22.13 -4.16 11.33
N PHE A 7 20.94 -4.33 11.92
CA PHE A 7 20.22 -3.24 12.57
C PHE A 7 20.95 -2.68 13.79
N GLU A 8 21.51 -3.56 14.63
CA GLU A 8 22.34 -3.14 15.75
C GLU A 8 23.56 -2.32 15.28
N LYS A 9 24.29 -2.80 14.27
CA LYS A 9 25.50 -2.13 13.77
C LYS A 9 25.25 -0.78 13.08
N HIS A 10 24.21 -0.66 12.26
CA HIS A 10 23.99 0.54 11.43
C HIS A 10 23.07 1.55 12.10
N TRP A 11 22.12 1.06 12.90
CA TRP A 11 21.01 1.85 13.41
C TRP A 11 20.89 1.83 14.94
N ASN A 12 21.81 1.15 15.64
CA ASN A 12 21.79 0.97 17.09
C ASN A 12 20.45 0.40 17.59
N PHE A 13 19.87 -0.51 16.81
CA PHE A 13 18.56 -1.09 17.09
C PHE A 13 18.70 -2.62 17.30
N PRO A 14 19.04 -3.07 18.52
CA PRO A 14 19.29 -4.48 18.81
C PRO A 14 18.02 -5.32 18.68
N HIS A 15 18.18 -6.61 18.38
CA HIS A 15 17.09 -7.59 18.24
C HIS A 15 16.02 -7.27 17.18
N CYS A 16 16.28 -6.33 16.27
CA CYS A 16 15.40 -6.04 15.16
C CYS A 16 15.37 -7.19 14.14
N ILE A 17 14.17 -7.59 13.71
CA ILE A 17 14.01 -8.62 12.68
C ILE A 17 13.70 -8.06 11.29
N GLY A 18 13.48 -6.75 11.20
CA GLY A 18 13.11 -6.03 9.99
C GLY A 18 12.45 -4.70 10.33
N ALA A 19 12.43 -3.78 9.37
CA ALA A 19 11.67 -2.53 9.46
C ALA A 19 10.48 -2.60 8.49
N MET A 20 9.29 -2.23 8.94
CA MET A 20 8.07 -2.28 8.14
C MET A 20 7.49 -0.88 8.00
N ASP A 21 7.13 -0.49 6.77
CA ASP A 21 6.50 0.80 6.48
C ASP A 21 5.43 0.68 5.38
N GLY A 22 4.43 1.57 5.44
CA GLY A 22 3.32 1.64 4.50
C GLY A 22 3.33 2.96 3.73
N LYS A 23 3.27 2.90 2.39
CA LYS A 23 3.17 4.08 1.53
C LYS A 23 1.87 4.10 0.74
N HIS A 24 1.10 5.18 0.84
CA HIS A 24 0.02 5.44 -0.09
C HIS A 24 0.59 5.73 -1.48
N ILE A 25 0.29 4.86 -2.44
CA ILE A 25 0.58 5.07 -3.86
C ILE A 25 -0.73 5.46 -4.51
N VAL A 26 -0.79 6.68 -5.03
CA VAL A 26 -1.93 7.15 -5.82
C VAL A 26 -2.01 6.32 -7.09
N ILE A 27 -3.20 5.79 -7.38
CA ILE A 27 -3.47 4.99 -8.57
C ILE A 27 -4.61 5.62 -9.36
N GLN A 28 -4.62 5.35 -10.66
CA GLN A 28 -5.82 5.59 -11.45
C GLN A 28 -6.84 4.49 -11.11
N ALA A 29 -8.07 4.89 -10.77
CA ALA A 29 -9.16 3.94 -10.57
C ALA A 29 -9.35 3.07 -11.82
N SER A 30 -9.38 1.75 -11.64
CA SER A 30 -9.78 0.86 -12.74
C SER A 30 -11.30 0.86 -12.88
N ASN A 31 -11.78 0.51 -14.06
CA ASN A 31 -13.22 0.45 -14.33
C ASN A 31 -13.89 -0.51 -13.34
N ASN A 32 -14.99 -0.06 -12.73
CA ASN A 32 -15.83 -0.82 -11.79
C ASN A 32 -15.27 -1.05 -10.38
N THR A 33 -14.25 -0.31 -9.92
CA THR A 33 -13.81 -0.38 -8.50
C THR A 33 -14.76 0.32 -7.54
N GLY A 34 -15.69 1.14 -8.03
CA GLY A 34 -16.58 1.92 -7.17
C GLY A 34 -15.79 2.84 -6.23
N SER A 35 -15.88 2.60 -4.92
CA SER A 35 -15.07 3.28 -3.90
C SER A 35 -13.89 2.46 -3.39
N ASP A 36 -13.62 1.28 -3.97
CA ASP A 36 -12.42 0.51 -3.62
C ASP A 36 -11.19 1.37 -3.92
N PHE A 37 -10.26 1.40 -2.97
CA PHE A 37 -9.06 2.25 -2.97
C PHE A 37 -9.31 3.75 -2.86
N PHE A 38 -10.55 4.21 -2.75
CA PHE A 38 -10.80 5.63 -2.53
C PHE A 38 -10.45 6.01 -1.09
N ASN A 39 -9.45 6.88 -0.92
CA ASN A 39 -9.00 7.34 0.37
C ASN A 39 -9.78 8.58 0.84
N TYR A 40 -9.63 8.93 2.11
CA TYR A 40 -10.31 10.09 2.70
C TYR A 40 -9.84 11.45 2.15
N LYS A 41 -8.68 11.50 1.50
CA LYS A 41 -8.12 12.71 0.90
C LYS A 41 -8.71 13.03 -0.47
N GLY A 42 -9.57 12.15 -0.99
CA GLY A 42 -10.22 12.34 -2.28
C GLY A 42 -9.50 11.68 -3.46
N ASP A 43 -8.44 10.91 -3.20
CA ASP A 43 -7.69 10.20 -4.24
C ASP A 43 -7.97 8.69 -4.19
N PHE A 44 -7.79 8.02 -5.32
CA PHE A 44 -7.65 6.57 -5.34
C PHE A 44 -6.20 6.20 -5.01
N SER A 45 -5.99 5.36 -4.00
CA SER A 45 -4.65 4.93 -3.59
C SER A 45 -4.64 3.53 -2.97
N ILE A 46 -3.58 2.77 -3.24
CA ILE A 46 -3.25 1.55 -2.49
C ILE A 46 -2.23 1.86 -1.40
N VAL A 47 -2.20 1.06 -0.34
CA VAL A 47 -1.09 1.07 0.62
C VAL A 47 -0.10 0.00 0.21
N LEU A 48 1.11 0.40 -0.20
CA LEU A 48 2.24 -0.50 -0.38
C LEU A 48 2.86 -0.77 0.99
N LEU A 49 2.79 -1.99 1.49
CA LEU A 49 3.44 -2.39 2.73
C LEU A 49 4.75 -3.11 2.40
N ALA A 50 5.87 -2.65 2.96
CA ALA A 50 7.18 -3.23 2.69
C ALA A 50 7.92 -3.57 3.98
N LEU A 51 8.54 -4.75 4.01
CA LEU A 51 9.47 -5.18 5.05
C LEU A 51 10.90 -5.10 4.49
N VAL A 52 11.81 -4.42 5.20
CA VAL A 52 13.18 -4.15 4.74
C VAL A 52 14.25 -4.51 5.78
N HIS A 53 15.45 -4.86 5.30
CA HIS A 53 16.66 -5.01 6.09
C HIS A 53 17.31 -3.66 6.40
N ALA A 54 18.20 -3.64 7.39
CA ALA A 54 19.07 -2.51 7.74
C ALA A 54 19.94 -1.99 6.57
N ASN A 55 20.17 -2.81 5.54
CA ASN A 55 20.95 -2.45 4.36
C ASN A 55 20.05 -2.02 3.18
N TYR A 56 18.83 -1.54 3.44
CA TYR A 56 17.88 -1.06 2.42
C TYR A 56 17.49 -2.12 1.38
N LYS A 57 17.47 -3.40 1.76
CA LYS A 57 17.02 -4.50 0.90
C LYS A 57 15.60 -4.90 1.29
N PHE A 58 14.70 -5.02 0.31
CA PHE A 58 13.36 -5.55 0.54
C PHE A 58 13.40 -7.05 0.83
N THR A 59 12.68 -7.45 1.87
CA THR A 59 12.46 -8.84 2.26
C THR A 59 11.10 -9.33 1.77
N ALA A 60 10.08 -8.50 1.90
CA ALA A 60 8.73 -8.77 1.46
C ALA A 60 8.03 -7.46 1.10
N ILE A 61 7.11 -7.53 0.13
CA ILE A 61 6.27 -6.43 -0.31
C ILE A 61 4.87 -6.99 -0.47
N ASP A 62 3.88 -6.29 0.09
CA ASP A 62 2.46 -6.57 -0.10
C ASP A 62 1.77 -5.36 -0.75
N ALA A 63 0.94 -5.64 -1.75
CA ALA A 63 0.19 -4.66 -2.51
C ALA A 63 -1.24 -5.19 -2.72
N PRO A 64 -2.27 -4.50 -2.22
CA PRO A 64 -3.62 -4.98 -2.28
C PRO A 64 -4.17 -4.96 -3.72
N MET A 65 -4.90 -6.00 -4.09
CA MET A 65 -5.63 -6.11 -5.36
C MET A 65 -7.09 -5.73 -5.17
N ALA A 66 -7.68 -5.06 -6.16
CA ALA A 66 -9.12 -4.82 -6.23
C ALA A 66 -9.91 -6.13 -6.23
N ASN A 67 -11.02 -6.16 -5.50
CA ASN A 67 -11.92 -7.28 -5.57
C ASN A 67 -12.70 -7.20 -6.89
N LEU A 68 -12.39 -8.08 -7.85
CA LEU A 68 -13.10 -8.17 -9.14
C LEU A 68 -14.47 -8.84 -9.02
N LEU A 69 -15.13 -8.81 -7.85
CA LEU A 69 -16.44 -9.42 -7.72
C LEU A 69 -17.40 -8.77 -8.75
N PRO A 70 -18.02 -9.57 -9.62
CA PRO A 70 -18.85 -9.05 -10.69
C PRO A 70 -20.12 -8.44 -10.07
N LEU A 71 -20.29 -7.14 -10.29
CA LEU A 71 -21.58 -6.46 -10.36
C LEU A 71 -22.56 -6.72 -9.20
N ARG A 72 -22.30 -6.17 -8.02
CA ARG A 72 -23.38 -5.81 -7.09
C ARG A 72 -23.55 -4.30 -7.06
N ASN A 73 -24.40 -3.79 -7.94
CA ASN A 73 -25.12 -2.50 -7.88
C ASN A 73 -24.59 -1.45 -6.88
N VAL A 74 -23.34 -1.02 -7.03
CA VAL A 74 -22.88 0.21 -6.39
C VAL A 74 -23.28 1.33 -7.33
N GLY A 75 -24.26 2.12 -6.93
CA GLY A 75 -24.78 3.24 -7.71
C GLY A 75 -23.63 4.09 -8.26
N ARG A 76 -23.63 4.30 -9.57
CA ARG A 76 -22.77 5.30 -10.22
C ARG A 76 -22.99 6.62 -9.48
N ARG A 77 -21.95 7.18 -8.84
CA ARG A 77 -21.99 8.62 -8.55
C ARG A 77 -21.97 9.34 -9.92
N PRO A 78 -22.80 10.37 -10.11
CA PRO A 78 -22.74 11.15 -11.33
C PRO A 78 -21.33 11.75 -11.44
N THR A 79 -20.65 11.49 -12.54
CA THR A 79 -19.52 12.32 -12.94
C THR A 79 -20.06 13.72 -13.09
N GLY A 80 -19.40 14.68 -12.44
CA GLY A 80 -19.76 16.09 -12.46
C GLY A 80 -19.45 16.71 -13.81
N ASP A 81 -20.10 16.21 -14.86
CA ASP A 81 -20.15 16.83 -16.18
C ASP A 81 -21.46 17.63 -16.23
N ALA A 82 -21.53 18.66 -15.39
CA ALA A 82 -22.56 19.68 -15.43
C ALA A 82 -21.86 21.04 -15.42
N ASN A 83 -21.61 21.50 -16.66
CA ASN A 83 -21.29 22.84 -17.18
C ASN A 83 -20.01 22.87 -18.01
#